data_AF-A0AAN5NE54-F1
#
_entry.id   AF-A0AAN5NE54-F1
#
_cell.length_a   1.000
_cell.length_b   1.000
_cell.length_c   1.000
_cell.angle_alpha   90.00
_cell.angle_beta   90.00
_cell.angle_gamma   90.00
#
_symmetry.space_group_name_H-M   'P 1'
#
loop_
_entity.id
_entity.type
_entity.pdbx_description
1 polymer ?
#
loop_
_entity_poly.entity_id
_entity_poly.type
_entity_poly.pdbx_seq_one_letter_code
_entity_poly.pdbx_strand_id
1 'polypeptide(L)'
;MAGRIWTEEDINYLEEKWGVVSVDVIAKKLNRTILSVRKKASYLKLGKWIDNIQYIKFKDLIIALGYSRSGYCYLKKKLKDLDFPILIKKVSKMKIEVVDIEEFWKWAEKK
;
A
#
# COMPACT_ATOMS: atom_id res chain seq x y z
N MET A 1 -31.13 2.57 15.35
CA MET A 1 -30.94 2.08 13.97
C MET A 1 -30.03 0.87 14.01
N ALA A 2 -30.57 -0.33 13.79
CA ALA A 2 -29.77 -1.54 13.65
C ALA A 2 -28.98 -1.46 12.33
N GLY A 3 -27.66 -1.43 12.41
CA GLY A 3 -26.80 -1.44 11.23
C GLY A 3 -26.88 -2.79 10.51
N ARG A 4 -26.77 -2.78 9.18
CA ARG A 4 -26.69 -4.00 8.35
C ARG A 4 -25.59 -4.93 8.89
N ILE A 5 -25.95 -6.16 9.24
CA ILE A 5 -25.05 -7.21 9.74
C ILE A 5 -24.03 -7.56 8.65
N TRP A 6 -22.78 -7.84 9.02
CA TRP A 6 -21.76 -8.33 8.09
C TRP A 6 -22.00 -9.82 7.83
N THR A 7 -22.22 -10.18 6.58
CA THR A 7 -22.28 -11.58 6.15
C THR A 7 -20.87 -12.16 6.04
N GLU A 8 -20.75 -13.49 6.04
CA GLU A 8 -19.47 -14.16 5.80
C GLU A 8 -18.90 -13.83 4.41
N GLU A 9 -19.76 -13.68 3.40
CA GLU A 9 -19.36 -13.23 2.07
C GLU A 9 -18.77 -11.81 2.08
N ASP A 10 -19.37 -10.88 2.82
CA ASP A 10 -18.83 -9.52 2.98
C ASP A 10 -17.44 -9.55 3.64
N ILE A 11 -17.24 -10.47 4.60
CA ILE A 11 -15.96 -10.62 5.33
C ILE A 11 -14.91 -11.24 4.42
N ASN A 12 -15.20 -12.36 3.77
CA ASN A 12 -14.28 -13.01 2.83
C ASN A 12 -13.86 -12.05 1.73
N TYR A 13 -14.83 -11.34 1.13
CA TYR A 13 -14.52 -10.34 0.10
C TYR A 13 -13.63 -9.22 0.65
N LEU A 14 -13.88 -8.75 1.87
CA LEU A 14 -13.05 -7.73 2.51
C LEU A 14 -11.62 -8.23 2.68
N GLU A 15 -11.43 -9.46 3.19
CA GLU A 15 -10.12 -10.06 3.44
C GLU A 15 -9.32 -10.28 2.15
N GLU A 16 -9.92 -10.90 1.13
CA GLU A 16 -9.28 -11.15 -0.16
C GLU A 16 -8.88 -9.87 -0.89
N LYS A 17 -9.65 -8.80 -0.70
CA LYS A 17 -9.47 -7.54 -1.42
C LYS A 17 -8.77 -6.46 -0.62
N TRP A 18 -8.52 -6.68 0.67
CA TRP A 18 -7.82 -5.73 1.53
C TRP A 18 -6.37 -5.57 1.09
N GLY A 19 -6.00 -4.36 0.67
CA GLY A 19 -4.65 -4.05 0.16
C GLY A 19 -4.46 -4.28 -1.34
N VAL A 20 -5.31 -5.09 -1.99
CA VAL A 20 -5.32 -5.25 -3.45
C VAL A 20 -6.05 -4.10 -4.13
N VAL A 21 -7.23 -3.75 -3.63
CA VAL A 21 -8.07 -2.67 -4.17
C VAL A 21 -8.29 -1.58 -3.13
N SER A 22 -8.52 -0.35 -3.60
CA SER A 22 -8.78 0.79 -2.71
C SER A 22 -10.02 0.57 -1.84
N VAL A 23 -9.98 1.08 -0.61
CA VAL A 23 -11.09 1.00 0.35
C VAL A 23 -12.37 1.62 -0.23
N ASP A 24 -12.25 2.64 -1.08
CA ASP A 24 -13.38 3.26 -1.79
C ASP A 24 -14.10 2.27 -2.72
N VAL A 25 -13.33 1.43 -3.45
CA VAL A 25 -13.91 0.42 -4.35
C VAL A 25 -14.57 -0.70 -3.55
N ILE A 26 -13.94 -1.14 -2.46
CA ILE A 26 -14.52 -2.13 -1.53
C ILE A 26 -15.83 -1.61 -0.95
N ALA A 27 -15.83 -0.36 -0.48
CA ALA A 27 -17.01 0.30 0.09
C ALA A 27 -18.17 0.40 -0.92
N LYS A 28 -17.87 0.77 -2.18
CA LYS A 28 -18.86 0.78 -3.26
C LYS A 28 -19.43 -0.60 -3.54
N LYS A 29 -18.58 -1.64 -3.62
CA LYS A 29 -19.02 -3.01 -3.92
C LYS A 29 -19.84 -3.63 -2.78
N LEU A 30 -19.46 -3.38 -1.53
CA LEU A 30 -20.22 -3.85 -0.35
C LEU A 30 -21.45 -2.98 -0.05
N ASN A 31 -21.62 -1.86 -0.77
CA ASN A 31 -22.62 -0.83 -0.52
C ASN A 31 -22.62 -0.36 0.95
N ARG A 32 -21.42 -0.06 1.47
CA ARG A 32 -21.18 0.39 2.85
C ARG A 32 -20.35 1.68 2.85
N THR A 33 -20.37 2.40 3.97
CA THR A 33 -19.51 3.57 4.13
C THR A 33 -18.05 3.16 4.32
N ILE A 34 -17.13 3.97 3.80
CA ILE A 34 -15.66 3.77 3.95
C ILE A 34 -15.27 3.60 5.42
N LEU A 35 -15.92 4.34 6.33
CA LEU A 35 -15.71 4.23 7.77
C LEU A 35 -16.11 2.86 8.33
N SER A 36 -17.24 2.30 7.88
CA SER A 36 -17.69 0.96 8.30
C SER A 36 -16.70 -0.11 7.86
N VAL A 37 -16.23 -0.02 6.61
CA VAL A 37 -15.22 -0.94 6.05
C VAL A 37 -13.90 -0.86 6.83
N ARG A 38 -13.39 0.35 7.11
CA ARG A 38 -12.18 0.54 7.91
C ARG A 38 -12.32 -0.04 9.33
N LYS A 39 -13.44 0.23 10.01
CA LYS A 39 -13.70 -0.31 11.35
C LYS A 39 -13.70 -1.84 11.34
N LYS A 40 -14.34 -2.46 10.33
CA LYS A 40 -14.39 -3.92 10.22
C LYS A 40 -13.00 -4.50 9.95
N ALA A 41 -12.22 -3.91 9.05
CA ALA A 41 -10.85 -4.34 8.79
C ALA A 41 -9.93 -4.21 10.02
N SER A 42 -10.11 -3.15 10.82
CA SER A 42 -9.41 -3.01 12.11
C SER A 42 -9.82 -4.10 13.11
N TYR A 43 -11.11 -4.44 13.18
CA TYR A 43 -11.62 -5.52 14.03
C TYR A 43 -11.06 -6.89 13.61
N LEU A 44 -10.96 -7.13 12.30
CA LEU A 44 -10.36 -8.33 11.71
C LEU A 44 -8.82 -8.32 11.75
N LYS A 45 -8.20 -7.27 12.32
CA LYS A 45 -6.74 -7.11 12.42
C LYS A 45 -6.00 -7.24 11.08
N LEU A 46 -6.61 -6.84 9.97
CA LEU A 46 -6.04 -6.94 8.60
C LEU A 46 -4.86 -5.97 8.33
N GLY A 47 -4.32 -5.32 9.36
CA GLY A 47 -3.21 -4.39 9.24
C GLY A 47 -3.54 -3.11 8.45
N LYS A 48 -2.50 -2.31 8.16
CA LYS A 48 -2.67 -1.12 7.32
C LYS A 48 -2.83 -1.55 5.87
N TRP A 49 -3.80 -0.96 5.19
CA TRP A 49 -4.06 -1.19 3.76
C TRP A 49 -2.80 -1.07 2.88
N ILE A 50 -1.84 -0.22 3.26
CA ILE A 50 -0.61 0.05 2.50
C ILE A 50 0.42 -1.10 2.62
N ASP A 51 0.35 -1.92 3.66
CA ASP A 51 1.35 -2.97 3.91
C ASP A 51 1.08 -4.25 3.08
N ASN A 52 -0.11 -4.38 2.47
CA ASN A 52 -0.54 -5.54 1.67
C ASN A 52 -0.38 -5.37 0.15
N ILE A 53 0.25 -4.28 -0.29
CA ILE A 53 0.51 -4.08 -1.72
C ILE A 53 1.92 -4.62 -2.00
N GLN A 54 2.16 -5.28 -3.14
CA GLN A 54 3.48 -5.70 -3.65
C GLN A 54 4.52 -4.54 -3.79
N TYR A 55 4.19 -3.37 -3.24
CA TYR A 55 5.00 -2.17 -3.29
C TYR A 55 5.47 -1.81 -1.89
N ILE A 56 6.77 -1.62 -1.76
CA ILE A 56 7.40 -1.08 -0.55
C ILE A 56 7.47 0.44 -0.71
N LYS A 57 7.19 1.20 0.34
CA LYS A 57 7.45 2.65 0.28
C LYS A 57 8.94 2.86 0.10
N PHE A 58 9.32 3.73 -0.82
CA PHE A 58 10.73 3.96 -1.13
C PHE A 58 11.56 4.30 0.13
N LYS A 59 10.97 5.06 1.06
CA LYS A 59 11.62 5.38 2.33
C LYS A 59 11.87 4.16 3.24
N ASP A 60 10.92 3.23 3.30
CA ASP A 60 11.03 2.02 4.09
C ASP A 60 12.11 1.10 3.49
N LEU A 61 12.20 1.04 2.14
CA LEU A 61 13.27 0.36 1.41
C LEU A 61 14.66 0.92 1.73
N ILE A 62 14.83 2.25 1.69
CA ILE A 62 16.12 2.91 1.97
C ILE A 62 16.60 2.61 3.40
N ILE A 63 15.68 2.58 4.38
CA ILE A 63 16.00 2.20 5.76
C ILE A 63 16.40 0.72 5.83
N ALA A 64 15.69 -0.17 5.13
CA ALA A 64 16.01 -1.59 5.09
C ALA A 64 17.39 -1.87 4.45
N LEU A 65 17.81 -1.05 3.50
CA LEU A 65 19.15 -1.08 2.90
C LEU A 65 20.26 -0.50 3.82
N GLY A 66 19.92 -0.07 5.04
CA GLY A 66 20.87 0.45 6.03
C GLY A 66 21.19 1.94 5.90
N TYR A 67 20.49 2.67 5.03
CA TYR A 67 20.72 4.10 4.87
C TYR A 67 19.94 4.95 5.87
N SER A 68 20.55 6.05 6.31
CA SER A 68 19.91 7.01 7.21
C SER A 68 18.82 7.82 6.49
N ARG A 69 17.78 8.16 7.26
CA ARG A 69 16.64 8.99 6.85
C ARG A 69 17.06 10.38 6.35
N SER A 70 18.21 10.90 6.78
CA SER A 70 18.77 12.19 6.36
C SER A 70 19.47 12.14 4.99
N GLY A 71 19.91 10.96 4.54
CA GLY A 71 20.54 10.76 3.22
C GLY A 71 19.56 10.64 2.04
N TYR A 72 18.25 10.69 2.34
CA TYR A 72 17.16 10.44 1.39
C TYR A 72 17.24 11.29 0.11
N CYS A 73 17.42 12.60 0.22
CA CYS A 73 17.43 13.49 -0.95
C CYS A 73 18.61 13.22 -1.89
N TYR A 74 19.76 12.87 -1.31
CA TYR A 74 20.98 12.58 -2.06
C TYR A 74 20.89 11.22 -2.76
N LEU A 75 20.48 10.17 -2.04
CA LEU A 75 20.27 8.84 -2.61
C LEU A 75 19.23 8.86 -3.72
N LYS A 76 18.14 9.59 -3.52
CA LYS A 76 17.09 9.74 -4.53
C LYS A 76 17.61 10.35 -5.83
N LYS A 77 18.48 11.36 -5.78
CA LYS A 77 19.10 11.92 -6.98
C LYS A 77 19.97 10.88 -7.69
N LYS A 78 20.87 10.23 -6.95
CA LYS A 78 21.73 9.16 -7.51
C LYS A 78 20.94 8.00 -8.12
N LEU A 79 19.87 7.57 -7.46
CA LEU A 79 19.04 6.46 -7.92
C LEU A 79 18.23 6.84 -9.17
N LYS A 80 17.85 8.12 -9.32
CA LYS A 80 17.28 8.62 -10.58
C LYS A 80 18.27 8.51 -11.74
N ASP A 81 19.54 8.83 -11.51
CA ASP A 81 20.58 8.73 -12.53
C ASP A 81 20.90 7.26 -12.91
N LEU A 82 20.45 6.30 -12.10
CA LEU A 82 20.61 4.86 -12.31
C LEU A 82 19.35 4.18 -12.87
N ASP A 83 18.37 4.94 -13.35
CA ASP A 83 17.07 4.44 -13.85
C ASP A 83 16.33 3.56 -12.83
N PHE A 84 16.41 3.90 -11.55
CA PHE A 84 15.76 3.14 -10.50
C PHE A 84 14.21 3.21 -10.61
N PRO A 85 13.48 2.09 -10.46
CA PRO A 85 12.03 2.02 -10.68
C PRO A 85 11.24 2.64 -9.51
N ILE A 86 11.13 3.97 -9.47
CA ILE A 86 10.27 4.69 -8.51
C ILE A 86 8.90 4.96 -9.14
N LEU A 87 7.85 4.45 -8.51
CA LEU A 87 6.47 4.71 -8.87
C LEU A 87 5.85 5.74 -7.94
N ILE A 88 5.06 6.66 -8.49
CA ILE A 88 4.26 7.62 -7.71
C ILE A 88 2.82 7.15 -7.69
N LYS A 89 2.34 6.66 -6.55
CA LYS A 89 0.92 6.29 -6.37
C LYS A 89 0.15 7.37 -5.63
N LYS A 90 -1.05 7.66 -6.10
CA LYS A 90 -1.99 8.53 -5.39
C LYS A 90 -2.79 7.71 -4.39
N VAL A 91 -2.60 7.99 -3.10
CA VAL A 91 -3.36 7.39 -2.00
C VAL A 91 -4.26 8.46 -1.41
N SER A 92 -5.56 8.36 -1.72
CA SER A 92 -6.56 9.38 -1.36
C SER A 92 -6.17 10.78 -1.88
N LYS A 93 -5.88 11.73 -0.98
CA LYS A 93 -5.46 13.11 -1.29
C LYS A 93 -3.94 13.27 -1.43
N MET A 94 -3.14 12.26 -1.09
CA MET A 94 -1.68 12.34 -1.03
C MET A 94 -1.03 11.54 -2.17
N LYS A 95 0.18 11.95 -2.58
CA LYS A 95 1.05 11.18 -3.48
C LYS A 95 2.14 10.52 -2.65
N ILE A 96 2.32 9.22 -2.81
CA ILE A 96 3.31 8.42 -2.10
C ILE A 96 4.23 7.77 -3.13
N GLU A 97 5.52 7.80 -2.83
CA GLU A 97 6.55 7.14 -3.63
C GLU A 97 6.73 5.71 -3.15
N VAL A 98 6.57 4.78 -4.08
CA VAL A 98 6.58 3.35 -3.83
C VAL A 98 7.43 2.65 -4.90
N VAL A 99 7.93 1.47 -4.56
CA VAL A 99 8.76 0.65 -5.43
C VAL A 99 8.14 -0.73 -5.46
N ASP A 100 7.89 -1.26 -6.65
CA ASP A 100 7.46 -2.65 -6.82
C ASP A 100 8.62 -3.58 -6.45
N ILE A 101 8.35 -4.61 -5.64
CA ILE A 101 9.41 -5.48 -5.15
C ILE A 101 10.03 -6.32 -6.28
N GLU A 102 9.25 -6.72 -7.28
CA GLU A 102 9.77 -7.51 -8.41
C GLU A 102 10.60 -6.64 -9.35
N GLU A 103 10.14 -5.42 -9.66
CA GLU A 103 10.92 -4.49 -10.47
C GLU A 103 12.23 -4.08 -9.78
N PHE A 104 12.20 -3.94 -8.44
CA PHE A 104 13.39 -3.67 -7.65
C PHE A 104 14.46 -4.75 -7.84
N TRP A 105 14.11 -6.03 -7.70
CA TRP A 105 15.06 -7.13 -7.85
C TRP A 105 15.58 -7.24 -9.29
N LYS A 106 14.72 -7.09 -10.29
CA LYS A 106 15.15 -7.06 -11.71
C LYS A 106 16.16 -5.94 -12.00
N TRP A 107 15.96 -4.77 -11.38
CA TRP A 107 16.92 -3.67 -11.48
C TRP A 107 18.23 -3.99 -10.75
N ALA A 108 18.14 -4.54 -9.53
CA ALA A 108 19.30 -4.87 -8.70
C ALA A 108 20.18 -5.96 -9.32
N GLU A 109 19.59 -6.93 -10.02
CA GLU A 109 20.33 -7.99 -10.72
C GLU A 109 21.03 -7.50 -12.00
N LYS A 110 20.53 -6.42 -12.61
CA LYS A 110 21.08 -5.85 -13.85
C LYS A 110 22.29 -4.93 -13.60
N LYS A 111 22.57 -4.57 -12.35
CA LYS A 111 23.61 -3.63 -11.94
C LYS A 111 24.68 -4.31 -11.11
#